data_AF-A0A060Z593-F1
#
_entry.id   AF-A0A060Z593-F1
#
_cell.length_a   1.000
_cell.length_b   1.000
_cell.length_c   1.000
_cell.angle_alpha   90.00
_cell.angle_beta   90.00
_cell.angle_gamma   90.00
#
_symmetry.space_group_name_H-M   'P 1'
#
loop_
_entity.id
_entity.type
_entity.pdbx_description
1 polymer ?
#
loop_
_entity_poly.entity_id
_entity_poly.type
_entity_poly.pdbx_seq_one_letter_code
_entity_poly.pdbx_strand_id
1 'polypeptide(L)'
;MICVNFLAPGAARWVNIDSKTMERTLEGIKRPHRFIMDDAQMHIYFLMKKDSYPRYLKSELYKNMLAKAIVPQETKKRYSGNFTLQYILHYNV
;
A
#
# COMPACT_ATOMS: atom_id res chain seq x y z
N MET A 1 23.69 3.82 -9.26
CA MET A 1 23.35 3.91 -7.81
C MET A 1 22.54 2.71 -7.32
N ILE A 2 21.40 2.37 -7.95
CA ILE A 2 20.54 1.25 -7.51
C ILE A 2 21.29 -0.10 -7.52
N CYS A 3 22.03 -0.40 -8.59
CA CYS A 3 22.72 -1.69 -8.73
C CYS A 3 23.78 -1.91 -7.65
N VAL A 4 24.60 -0.89 -7.37
CA VAL A 4 25.67 -0.96 -6.37
C VAL A 4 25.12 -1.10 -4.96
N ASN A 5 24.01 -0.43 -4.65
CA ASN A 5 23.47 -0.40 -3.28
C ASN A 5 22.60 -1.61 -2.95
N PHE A 6 22.03 -2.29 -3.94
CA PHE A 6 21.01 -3.33 -3.73
C PHE A 6 21.26 -4.66 -4.44
N LEU A 7 22.01 -4.68 -5.55
CA LEU A 7 22.15 -5.86 -6.41
C LEU A 7 23.57 -6.43 -6.42
N ALA A 8 24.60 -5.60 -6.32
CA ALA A 8 25.99 -6.06 -6.36
C ALA A 8 26.27 -7.07 -5.23
N PRO A 9 27.12 -8.10 -5.47
CA PRO A 9 27.58 -8.99 -4.39
C PRO A 9 28.17 -8.17 -3.24
N GLY A 10 27.69 -8.39 -2.02
CA GLY A 10 28.11 -7.63 -0.84
C GLY A 10 27.52 -6.22 -0.72
N ALA A 11 26.49 -5.89 -1.51
CA ALA A 11 25.78 -4.62 -1.38
C ALA A 11 25.25 -4.42 0.04
N ALA A 12 25.42 -3.21 0.59
CA ALA A 12 25.01 -2.86 1.95
C ALA A 12 23.51 -3.08 2.21
N ARG A 13 22.68 -3.02 1.16
CA ARG A 13 21.24 -3.29 1.20
C ARG A 13 20.86 -4.38 0.21
N TRP A 14 21.63 -5.46 0.16
CA TRP A 14 21.38 -6.57 -0.75
C TRP A 14 19.94 -7.09 -0.61
N VAL A 15 19.24 -7.14 -1.74
CA VAL A 15 17.86 -7.61 -1.81
C VAL A 15 17.78 -9.03 -2.36
N ASN A 16 16.81 -9.80 -1.85
CA ASN A 16 16.57 -11.16 -2.32
C ASN A 16 15.84 -11.14 -3.68
N ILE A 17 16.55 -11.48 -4.75
CA ILE A 17 16.05 -11.58 -6.12
C ILE A 17 16.58 -12.88 -6.71
N ASP A 18 15.76 -13.58 -7.51
CA ASP A 18 16.18 -14.79 -8.21
C ASP A 18 17.28 -14.50 -9.26
N SER A 19 18.13 -15.51 -9.52
CA SER A 19 19.29 -15.35 -10.39
C SER A 19 18.94 -14.90 -11.81
N LYS A 20 17.77 -15.29 -12.33
CA LYS A 20 17.33 -14.94 -13.69
C LYS A 20 16.94 -13.47 -13.80
N THR A 21 16.18 -12.97 -12.84
CA THR A 21 15.84 -11.55 -12.75
C THR A 21 17.11 -10.70 -12.56
N MET A 22 18.02 -11.15 -11.70
CA MET A 22 19.30 -10.50 -11.44
C MET A 22 20.15 -10.36 -12.72
N GLU A 23 20.33 -11.45 -13.48
CA GLU A 23 21.10 -11.46 -14.72
C GLU A 23 20.51 -10.51 -15.76
N ARG A 24 19.19 -10.54 -15.98
CA ARG A 24 18.49 -9.64 -16.91
C ARG A 24 18.68 -8.17 -16.56
N THR A 25 18.55 -7.84 -15.28
CA THR A 25 18.75 -6.47 -14.80
C THR A 25 20.21 -6.04 -15.03
N LEU A 26 21.19 -6.88 -14.68
CA LEU A 26 22.61 -6.62 -14.92
C LEU A 26 22.95 -6.44 -16.40
N GLU A 27 22.36 -7.24 -17.28
CA GLU A 27 22.59 -7.13 -18.71
C GLU A 27 22.06 -5.82 -19.29
N GLY A 28 20.80 -5.48 -19.03
CA GLY A 28 20.25 -4.25 -19.61
C GLY A 28 20.75 -2.97 -18.93
N ILE A 29 21.44 -3.04 -17.77
CA ILE A 29 22.22 -1.90 -17.25
C ILE A 29 23.31 -1.47 -18.24
N LYS A 30 23.82 -2.38 -19.08
CA LYS A 30 24.79 -2.03 -20.14
C LYS A 30 24.18 -1.10 -21.20
N ARG A 31 22.86 -1.06 -21.32
CA ARG A 31 22.08 -0.17 -22.21
C ARG A 31 20.88 0.41 -21.46
N PRO A 32 21.10 1.40 -20.59
CA PRO A 32 20.07 1.89 -19.69
C PRO A 32 18.85 2.42 -20.45
N HIS A 33 17.67 2.00 -20.01
CA HIS A 33 16.39 2.61 -20.38
C HIS A 33 15.48 2.66 -19.16
N ARG A 34 14.39 3.44 -19.25
CA ARG A 34 13.51 3.73 -18.10
C ARG A 34 12.83 2.52 -17.46
N PHE A 35 12.85 1.35 -18.09
CA PHE A 35 12.15 0.14 -17.65
C PHE A 35 13.09 -1.00 -17.25
N ILE A 36 14.40 -0.76 -17.19
CA ILE A 36 15.38 -1.82 -16.94
C ILE A 36 15.25 -2.49 -15.55
N MET A 37 14.60 -1.80 -14.63
CA MET A 37 14.40 -2.27 -13.25
C MET A 37 13.02 -2.90 -13.04
N ASP A 38 12.14 -2.94 -14.04
CA ASP A 38 10.73 -3.33 -13.84
C ASP A 38 10.60 -4.76 -13.33
N ASP A 39 11.35 -5.71 -13.89
CA ASP A 39 11.35 -7.11 -13.45
C ASP A 39 11.84 -7.24 -11.99
N ALA A 40 12.96 -6.59 -11.65
CA ALA A 40 13.52 -6.60 -10.30
C ALA A 40 12.57 -5.92 -9.29
N GLN A 41 11.98 -4.80 -9.66
CA GLN A 41 11.01 -4.08 -8.84
C GLN A 41 9.76 -4.93 -8.60
N MET A 42 9.25 -5.59 -9.63
CA MET A 42 8.09 -6.47 -9.53
C MET A 42 8.37 -7.69 -8.65
N HIS A 43 9.56 -8.28 -8.76
CA HIS A 43 9.99 -9.39 -7.90
C HIS A 43 9.97 -8.98 -6.42
N ILE A 44 10.60 -7.83 -6.09
CA ILE A 44 10.62 -7.31 -4.72
C ILE A 44 9.23 -6.94 -4.22
N TYR A 45 8.40 -6.34 -5.08
CA TYR A 45 7.01 -6.04 -4.75
C TYR A 45 6.25 -7.30 -4.32
N PHE A 46 6.33 -8.38 -5.09
CA PHE A 46 5.65 -9.63 -4.74
C PHE A 46 6.23 -10.30 -3.51
N LEU A 47 7.54 -10.24 -3.32
CA LEU A 47 8.19 -10.73 -2.10
C LEU A 47 7.63 -10.01 -0.87
N MET A 48 7.60 -8.66 -0.90
CA MET A 48 7.03 -7.86 0.19
C MET A 48 5.54 -8.14 0.39
N LYS A 49 4.77 -8.22 -0.70
CA LYS A 49 3.32 -8.46 -0.67
C LYS A 49 2.97 -9.79 -0.01
N LYS A 50 3.76 -10.84 -0.26
CA LYS A 50 3.52 -12.19 0.28
C LYS A 50 4.01 -12.36 1.72
N ASP A 51 5.02 -11.61 2.13
CA ASP A 51 5.75 -11.88 3.36
C ASP A 51 5.67 -10.71 4.38
N SER A 52 6.34 -9.59 4.09
CA SER A 52 6.41 -8.45 5.00
C SER A 52 5.08 -7.73 5.18
N TYR A 53 4.29 -7.57 4.12
CA TYR A 53 3.03 -6.85 4.14
C TYR A 53 1.96 -7.49 5.06
N PRO A 54 1.66 -8.79 4.99
CA PRO A 54 0.70 -9.40 5.92
C PRO A 54 1.17 -9.38 7.38
N ARG A 55 2.49 -9.42 7.63
CA ARG A 55 3.03 -9.22 9.00
C ARG A 55 2.86 -7.78 9.46
N TYR A 56 3.13 -6.80 8.59
CA TYR A 56 2.95 -5.40 8.89
C TYR A 56 1.51 -5.08 9.32
N LEU A 57 0.51 -5.56 8.58
CA LEU A 57 -0.91 -5.36 8.93
C LEU A 57 -1.31 -5.93 10.29
N LYS A 58 -0.59 -6.95 10.80
CA LYS A 58 -0.82 -7.55 12.11
C LYS A 58 0.02 -6.91 13.22
N SER A 59 1.01 -6.09 12.87
CA SER A 59 1.97 -5.51 13.82
C SER A 59 1.35 -4.38 14.66
N GLU A 60 1.91 -4.18 15.85
CA GLU A 60 1.53 -3.04 16.72
C GLU A 60 1.81 -1.69 16.04
N LEU A 61 2.82 -1.61 15.17
CA LEU A 61 3.09 -0.40 14.39
C LEU A 61 1.87 0.03 13.57
N TYR A 62 1.27 -0.91 12.83
CA TYR A 62 0.09 -0.63 12.02
C TYR A 62 -1.13 -0.32 12.88
N LYS A 63 -1.38 -1.11 13.95
CA LYS A 63 -2.51 -0.86 14.86
C LYS A 63 -2.41 0.51 15.53
N ASN A 64 -1.23 0.91 15.98
CA ASN A 64 -0.98 2.21 16.58
C ASN A 64 -1.16 3.36 15.59
N MET A 65 -0.78 3.17 14.32
CA MET A 65 -1.07 4.13 13.27
C MET A 65 -2.59 4.26 13.05
N LEU A 66 -3.29 3.13 12.95
CA LEU A 66 -4.74 3.10 12.74
C LEU A 66 -5.52 3.76 13.88
N ALA A 67 -5.12 3.52 15.14
CA ALA A 67 -5.73 4.14 16.31
C ALA A 67 -5.57 5.68 16.33
N LYS A 68 -4.51 6.20 15.70
CA LYS A 68 -4.26 7.64 15.55
C LYS A 68 -4.90 8.22 14.28
N ALA A 69 -5.41 7.38 13.39
CA ALA A 69 -6.04 7.86 12.17
C ALA A 69 -7.32 8.62 12.54
N ILE A 70 -7.44 9.85 12.05
CA ILE A 70 -8.68 10.62 12.20
C ILE A 70 -9.73 9.90 11.38
N VAL A 71 -10.68 9.24 12.04
CA VAL A 71 -11.91 8.79 11.39
C VAL A 71 -12.72 10.06 11.13
N PRO A 72 -12.98 10.43 9.87
CA PRO A 72 -13.91 11.51 9.58
C PRO A 72 -15.22 11.17 10.29
N GLN A 73 -15.62 12.00 11.26
CA GLN A 73 -16.93 11.87 11.87
C GLN A 73 -17.93 11.91 10.72
N GLU A 74 -18.69 10.83 10.50
CA GLU A 74 -19.89 10.92 9.69
C GLU A 74 -20.71 12.06 10.31
N THR A 75 -20.88 13.16 9.57
CA THR A 75 -21.82 14.20 9.94
C THR A 75 -23.19 13.54 9.98
N LYS A 76 -23.59 13.03 11.14
CA LYS A 76 -25.00 12.82 11.46
C LYS A 76 -25.61 14.21 11.32
N LYS A 77 -26.21 14.49 10.16
CA LYS A 77 -27.17 15.59 10.03
C LYS A 77 -28.27 15.26 11.05
N ARG A 78 -28.17 15.83 12.24
CA ARG A 78 -29.29 15.92 13.17
C ARG A 78 -30.30 16.82 12.49
N TYR A 79 -31.21 16.23 11.71
CA TYR A 79 -32.47 16.90 11.42
C TYR A 79 -33.25 16.94 12.74
N SER A 80 -32.99 17.98 13.54
CA SER A 80 -33.91 18.42 14.58
C SER A 80 -35.09 19.07 13.88
N GLY A 81 -36.21 18.37 13.80
CA GLY A 81 -37.44 18.91 13.26
C GLY A 81 -38.45 17.82 12.97
N ASN A 82 -39.51 17.78 13.79
CA ASN A 82 -40.67 16.91 13.68
C ASN A 82 -41.47 17.14 12.38
N PHE A 83 -40.88 16.98 11.20
CA PHE A 83 -41.59 17.22 9.94
C PHE A 83 -42.43 16.01 9.49
N THR A 84 -42.16 14.81 10.01
CA THR A 84 -42.83 13.57 9.59
C THR A 84 -44.15 13.31 10.31
N LEU A 85 -44.36 13.86 11.52
CA LEU A 85 -45.60 13.63 12.29
C LEU A 85 -46.74 14.59 11.89
N GLN A 86 -46.45 15.74 11.27
CA GLN A 86 -47.50 16.65 10.80
C GLN A 86 -48.17 16.14 9.50
N TYR A 87 -47.41 15.48 8.62
CA TYR A 87 -47.92 15.00 7.33
C TYR A 87 -48.81 13.76 7.45
N ILE A 88 -48.57 12.89 8.44
CA ILE A 88 -49.34 11.65 8.62
C ILE A 88 -50.71 11.90 9.27
N LEU A 89 -50.85 12.94 10.08
CA LEU A 89 -52.13 13.29 10.74
C LEU A 89 -53.09 14.09 9.84
N HIS A 90 -52.62 14.74 8.78
CA HIS A 90 -53.47 15.53 7.88
C HIS A 90 -54.08 14.71 6.72
N TYR A 91 -53.62 13.47 6.51
CA TYR A 91 -54.08 12.59 5.42
C TYR A 91 -54.81 11.32 5.89
N ASN A 92 -55.15 11.23 7.19
CA ASN A 92 -55.94 10.13 7.75
C ASN A 92 -57.20 10.61 8.52
N VAL A 93 -57.85 11.67 8.02
CA VAL A 93 -59.24 12.01 8.38
C VAL A 93 -60.12 11.80 7.16
#